data_AF-A0A1F5NSS0-F1
#
_entry.id   AF-A0A1F5NSS0-F1
#
_cell.length_a   1.000
_cell.length_b   1.000
_cell.length_c   1.000
_cell.angle_alpha   90.00
_cell.angle_beta   90.00
_cell.angle_gamma   90.00
#
_symmetry.space_group_name_H-M   'P 1'
#
loop_
_entity.id
_entity.type
_entity.pdbx_description
1 polymer ?
#
loop_
_entity_poly.entity_id
_entity_poly.type
_entity_poly.pdbx_seq_one_letter_code
_entity_poly.pdbx_strand_id
1 'polypeptide(L)'
;MLLFINTTNVDRAEIALVGEKKITKANFEINRDLSEKLLPAIKALLKKTRMSFSDILILEVVTGRGSYTGLRIGASTANALAYSLKIPIFQVDSKAILGKNLARLYLKKAKIGQISPIYGGPPNITKSNRRKY
;
A
#
# COMPACT_ATOMS: atom_id res chain seq x y z
N MET A 1 8.34 12.62 4.57
CA MET A 1 7.23 12.49 3.59
C MET A 1 6.44 11.21 3.90
N LEU A 2 5.12 11.19 3.74
CA LEU A 2 4.33 9.96 3.86
C LEU A 2 4.01 9.40 2.46
N LEU A 3 4.24 8.11 2.25
CA LEU A 3 3.81 7.38 1.05
C LEU A 3 2.54 6.61 1.37
N PHE A 4 1.47 6.87 0.63
CA PHE A 4 0.19 6.19 0.73
C PHE A 4 0.01 5.22 -0.45
N ILE A 5 -0.44 3.99 -0.17
CA ILE A 5 -0.73 2.95 -1.17
C ILE A 5 -2.16 2.43 -0.97
N ASN A 6 -2.99 2.53 -1.99
CA ASN A 6 -4.33 1.96 -2.03
C ASN A 6 -4.48 1.04 -3.25
N THR A 7 -4.74 -0.23 -2.98
CA THR A 7 -4.92 -1.29 -3.99
C THR A 7 -6.21 -2.07 -3.74
N THR A 8 -7.17 -1.44 -3.04
CA THR A 8 -8.45 -2.08 -2.70
C THR A 8 -9.37 -2.26 -3.90
N ASN A 9 -9.21 -1.45 -4.95
CA ASN A 9 -9.98 -1.57 -6.19
C ASN A 9 -9.36 -2.63 -7.11
N VAL A 10 -10.20 -3.35 -7.85
CA VAL A 10 -9.80 -4.45 -8.75
C VAL A 10 -9.12 -3.93 -10.01
N ASP A 11 -9.55 -2.76 -10.50
CA ASP A 11 -9.15 -2.23 -11.82
C ASP A 11 -8.23 -1.01 -11.70
N ARG A 12 -8.04 -0.46 -10.49
CA ARG A 12 -7.30 0.78 -10.26
C ARG A 12 -6.49 0.77 -8.97
N ALA A 13 -5.29 1.31 -9.04
CA ALA A 13 -4.43 1.58 -7.89
C ALA A 13 -4.29 3.07 -7.72
N GLU A 14 -4.20 3.49 -6.47
CA GLU A 14 -3.94 4.87 -6.11
C GLU A 14 -2.72 4.92 -5.21
N ILE A 15 -1.81 5.83 -5.52
CA ILE A 15 -0.63 6.13 -4.70
C ILE A 15 -0.56 7.63 -4.45
N ALA A 16 -0.04 8.03 -3.29
CA ALA A 16 0.14 9.44 -3.01
C ALA A 16 1.37 9.72 -2.15
N LEU A 17 1.99 10.87 -2.38
CA LEU A 17 2.99 11.46 -1.48
C LEU A 17 2.33 12.61 -0.72
N VAL A 18 2.31 12.50 0.60
CA VAL A 18 1.72 13.47 1.51
C VAL A 18 2.83 14.19 2.26
N GLY A 19 3.02 15.46 1.89
CA GLY A 19 3.92 16.38 2.57
C GLY A 19 3.17 17.37 3.45
N GLU A 20 3.91 18.22 4.16
CA GLU A 20 3.33 19.21 5.08
C GLU A 20 2.43 20.23 4.39
N LYS A 21 2.78 20.63 3.17
CA LYS A 21 2.07 21.66 2.42
C LYS A 21 1.28 21.11 1.23
N LYS A 22 1.75 20.03 0.60
CA LYS A 22 1.22 19.52 -0.66
C LYS A 22 0.97 18.01 -0.60
N ILE A 23 -0.07 17.58 -1.31
CA ILE A 23 -0.37 16.18 -1.60
C ILE A 23 -0.21 15.99 -3.10
N THR A 24 0.54 14.97 -3.51
CA THR A 24 0.69 14.59 -4.92
C THR A 24 0.16 13.17 -5.09
N LYS A 25 -0.89 13.01 -5.91
CA LYS A 25 -1.52 11.72 -6.17
C LYS A 25 -1.17 11.21 -7.58
N ALA A 26 -1.14 9.90 -7.74
CA ALA A 26 -1.14 9.25 -9.03
C ALA A 26 -2.04 8.02 -8.97
N ASN A 27 -2.89 7.87 -9.99
CA ASN A 27 -3.78 6.75 -10.16
C ASN A 27 -3.42 6.06 -11.48
N PHE A 28 -3.52 4.74 -11.51
CA PHE A 28 -3.25 3.97 -12.72
C PHE A 28 -4.13 2.72 -12.77
N GLU A 29 -4.37 2.26 -13.99
CA GLU A 29 -5.18 1.07 -14.24
C GLU A 29 -4.38 -0.20 -13.97
N ILE A 30 -5.04 -1.10 -13.26
CA ILE A 30 -4.54 -2.40 -12.85
C ILE A 30 -5.24 -3.44 -13.71
N ASN A 31 -4.45 -4.32 -14.33
CA ASN A 31 -4.94 -5.57 -14.89
C ASN A 31 -4.28 -6.73 -14.11
N ARG A 32 -3.66 -7.68 -14.81
CA ARG A 32 -2.90 -8.78 -14.18
C ARG A 32 -1.49 -8.37 -13.75
N ASP A 33 -1.13 -7.11 -13.95
CA ASP A 33 0.23 -6.55 -13.87
C ASP A 33 0.44 -5.59 -12.69
N LEU A 34 -0.40 -5.66 -11.65
CA LEU A 34 -0.27 -4.77 -10.47
C LEU A 34 1.13 -4.80 -9.86
N SER A 35 1.68 -6.01 -9.64
CA SER A 35 3.00 -6.21 -9.04
C SER A 35 4.11 -5.56 -9.86
N GLU A 36 3.94 -5.51 -11.18
CA GLU A 36 4.91 -4.93 -12.10
C GLU A 36 4.77 -3.41 -12.21
N LYS A 37 3.54 -2.89 -12.13
CA LYS A 37 3.25 -1.46 -12.28
C LYS A 37 3.44 -0.65 -10.99
N LEU A 38 3.20 -1.24 -9.83
CA LEU A 38 3.14 -0.49 -8.57
C LEU A 38 4.47 0.21 -8.24
N LEU A 39 5.59 -0.51 -8.30
CA LEU A 39 6.90 0.05 -7.97
C LEU A 39 7.36 1.12 -8.99
N PRO A 40 7.25 0.92 -10.32
CA PRO A 40 7.47 1.98 -11.32
C PRO A 40 6.59 3.20 -11.12
N ALA A 41 5.32 3.02 -10.75
CA ALA A 41 4.41 4.15 -10.48
C ALA A 41 4.90 4.97 -9.27
N ILE A 42 5.34 4.32 -8.19
CA ILE A 42 5.93 4.99 -7.03
C ILE A 42 7.21 5.74 -7.43
N LYS A 43 8.09 5.12 -8.22
CA LYS A 43 9.31 5.79 -8.75
C LYS A 43 8.97 7.02 -9.58
N ALA A 44 7.97 6.92 -10.46
CA ALA A 44 7.53 8.04 -11.29
C ALA A 44 6.97 9.19 -10.44
N LEU A 45 6.19 8.86 -9.40
CA LEU A 45 5.64 9.84 -8.46
C LEU A 45 6.75 10.57 -7.69
N LEU A 46 7.73 9.83 -7.17
CA LEU A 46 8.91 10.39 -6.50
C LEU A 46 9.72 11.30 -7.44
N LYS A 47 9.96 10.87 -8.68
CA LYS A 47 10.66 11.67 -9.69
C LYS A 47 9.91 12.98 -9.99
N LYS A 48 8.58 12.92 -10.10
CA LYS A 48 7.72 14.11 -10.32
C LYS A 48 7.82 15.13 -9.18
N THR A 49 8.06 14.67 -7.95
CA THR A 49 8.27 15.53 -6.79
C THR A 49 9.73 15.84 -6.50
N ARG A 50 10.67 15.39 -7.35
CA ARG A 50 12.13 15.48 -7.14
C ARG A 50 12.58 14.88 -5.81
N MET A 51 12.00 13.74 -5.46
CA MET A 51 12.30 13.01 -4.22
C MET A 51 12.90 11.65 -4.53
N SER A 52 13.53 11.08 -3.52
CA SER A 52 14.08 9.73 -3.49
C SER A 52 13.29 8.86 -2.51
N PHE A 53 13.52 7.55 -2.55
CA PHE A 53 12.91 6.63 -1.57
C PHE A 53 13.33 6.97 -0.13
N SER A 54 14.53 7.48 0.08
CA SER A 54 15.06 7.86 1.40
C SER A 54 14.31 9.05 2.03
N ASP A 55 13.59 9.84 1.24
CA ASP A 55 12.79 10.97 1.74
C ASP A 55 11.44 10.53 2.31
N ILE A 56 11.06 9.27 2.07
CA ILE A 56 9.87 8.65 2.65
C ILE A 56 10.20 8.29 4.10
N LEU A 57 9.43 8.84 5.03
CA LEU A 57 9.60 8.65 6.47
C LEU A 57 8.55 7.71 7.06
N ILE A 58 7.41 7.57 6.37
CA ILE A 58 6.26 6.80 6.83
C ILE A 58 5.60 6.18 5.61
N LEU A 59 5.16 4.93 5.76
CA LEU A 59 4.36 4.26 4.75
C LEU A 59 2.96 3.97 5.33
N GLU A 60 1.93 4.33 4.58
CA GLU A 60 0.54 4.05 4.89
C GLU A 60 -0.05 3.20 3.77
N VAL A 61 -0.76 2.13 4.12
CA VAL A 61 -1.38 1.26 3.12
C VAL A 61 -2.74 0.79 3.57
N VAL A 62 -3.65 0.77 2.60
CA VAL A 62 -5.03 0.37 2.83
C VAL A 62 -5.10 -1.16 2.87
N THR A 63 -5.51 -1.71 4.01
CA THR A 63 -5.68 -3.15 4.24
C THR A 63 -7.14 -3.56 4.45
N GLY A 64 -8.09 -2.64 4.24
CA GLY A 64 -9.54 -2.85 4.43
C GLY A 64 -10.24 -3.65 3.33
N ARG A 65 -11.59 -3.76 3.39
CA ARG A 65 -12.41 -4.52 2.42
C ARG A 65 -12.09 -4.12 0.97
N GLY A 66 -11.63 -5.07 0.16
CA GLY A 66 -11.22 -4.81 -1.22
C GLY A 66 -10.72 -6.07 -1.95
N SER A 67 -10.08 -5.86 -3.11
CA SER A 67 -9.49 -6.88 -3.97
C SER A 67 -8.50 -7.76 -3.21
N TYR A 68 -8.75 -9.08 -3.14
CA TYR A 68 -7.88 -10.03 -2.44
C TYR A 68 -6.44 -9.99 -2.98
N THR A 69 -6.28 -9.99 -4.31
CA THR A 69 -4.98 -9.90 -4.98
C THR A 69 -4.34 -8.52 -4.76
N GLY A 70 -5.13 -7.46 -4.90
CA GLY A 70 -4.67 -6.09 -4.70
C GLY A 70 -4.10 -5.88 -3.30
N LEU A 71 -4.86 -6.24 -2.27
CA LEU A 71 -4.47 -6.16 -0.86
C LEU A 71 -3.17 -6.92 -0.56
N ARG A 72 -3.01 -8.12 -1.11
CA ARG A 72 -1.77 -8.91 -0.94
C ARG A 72 -0.57 -8.23 -1.55
N ILE A 73 -0.70 -7.76 -2.79
CA ILE A 73 0.40 -7.11 -3.50
C ILE A 73 0.73 -5.79 -2.81
N GLY A 74 -0.26 -4.95 -2.53
CA GLY A 74 -0.09 -3.68 -1.83
C GLY A 74 0.58 -3.83 -0.47
N ALA A 75 0.10 -4.74 0.38
CA ALA A 75 0.69 -4.99 1.70
C ALA A 75 2.13 -5.57 1.60
N SER A 76 2.38 -6.49 0.66
CA SER A 76 3.72 -7.07 0.48
C SER A 76 4.73 -6.04 -0.01
N THR A 77 4.35 -5.22 -1.00
CA THR A 77 5.20 -4.13 -1.50
C THR A 77 5.45 -3.08 -0.42
N ALA A 78 4.42 -2.72 0.34
CA ALA A 78 4.53 -1.79 1.45
C ALA A 78 5.48 -2.31 2.54
N ASN A 79 5.33 -3.57 2.97
CA ASN A 79 6.24 -4.19 3.94
C ASN A 79 7.69 -4.24 3.44
N ALA A 80 7.90 -4.63 2.17
CA ALA A 80 9.24 -4.69 1.59
C ALA A 80 9.91 -3.31 1.56
N LEU A 81 9.17 -2.26 1.18
CA LEU A 81 9.66 -0.89 1.20
C LEU A 81 9.94 -0.40 2.61
N ALA A 82 9.02 -0.63 3.55
CA ALA A 82 9.17 -0.22 4.94
C ALA A 82 10.38 -0.90 5.60
N TYR A 83 10.58 -2.19 5.34
CA TYR A 83 11.72 -2.96 5.81
C TYR A 83 13.04 -2.43 5.24
N SER A 84 13.10 -2.22 3.91
CA SER A 84 14.29 -1.71 3.22
C SER A 84 14.69 -0.31 3.70
N LEU A 85 13.71 0.57 3.90
CA LEU A 85 13.93 1.94 4.34
C LEU A 85 14.01 2.08 5.88
N LYS A 86 13.75 1.01 6.63
CA LYS A 86 13.65 1.01 8.10
C LYS A 86 12.68 2.06 8.64
N ILE A 87 11.54 2.23 7.97
CA ILE A 87 10.51 3.20 8.35
C ILE A 87 9.27 2.53 8.94
N PRO A 88 8.51 3.23 9.79
CA PRO A 88 7.24 2.73 10.27
C PRO A 88 6.20 2.60 9.15
N ILE A 89 5.37 1.58 9.27
CA ILE A 89 4.26 1.28 8.36
C ILE A 89 2.94 1.26 9.14
N PHE A 90 1.90 1.85 8.55
CA PHE A 90 0.56 1.93 9.11
C PHE A 90 -0.45 1.29 8.18
N GLN A 91 -1.29 0.44 8.75
CA GLN A 91 -2.45 -0.11 8.08
C GLN A 91 -3.65 0.79 8.29
N VAL A 92 -4.43 1.00 7.25
CA VAL A 92 -5.70 1.73 7.32
C VAL A 92 -6.84 1.03 6.63
N ASP A 93 -8.06 1.30 7.09
CA ASP A 93 -9.27 0.77 6.47
C ASP A 93 -9.61 1.52 5.17
N SER A 94 -10.46 0.94 4.31
CA SER A 94 -10.77 1.48 2.98
C SER A 94 -11.50 2.82 2.99
N LYS A 95 -12.09 3.21 4.13
CA LYS A 95 -12.65 4.55 4.36
C LYS A 95 -11.62 5.62 4.72
N ALA A 96 -10.33 5.27 4.81
CA ALA A 96 -9.32 6.21 5.24
C ALA A 96 -9.17 7.37 4.26
N ILE A 97 -9.33 8.58 4.81
CA ILE A 97 -9.21 9.84 4.09
C ILE A 97 -7.74 10.24 4.05
N LEU A 98 -7.25 10.52 2.85
CA LEU A 98 -5.90 11.02 2.61
C LEU A 98 -5.75 12.42 3.24
N GLY A 99 -5.35 12.49 4.51
CA GLY A 99 -5.41 13.72 5.32
C GLY A 99 -4.12 14.03 6.07
N LYS A 100 -3.67 15.30 6.01
CA LYS A 100 -2.45 15.79 6.69
C LYS A 100 -2.41 15.50 8.19
N ASN A 101 -3.57 15.49 8.85
CA ASN A 101 -3.66 15.25 10.29
C ASN A 101 -3.27 13.81 10.68
N LEU A 102 -3.43 12.85 9.77
CA LEU A 102 -3.09 11.45 10.01
C LEU A 102 -1.57 11.23 10.11
N ALA A 103 -0.78 11.84 9.22
CA ALA A 103 0.69 11.74 9.26
C ALA A 103 1.27 12.18 10.63
N ARG A 104 0.70 13.23 11.23
CA ARG A 104 1.14 13.74 12.54
C ARG A 104 0.69 12.84 13.71
N LEU A 105 -0.49 12.22 13.60
CA LEU A 105 -0.96 11.21 14.55
C LEU A 105 -0.11 9.93 14.46
N TYR A 106 0.31 9.54 13.26
CA TYR A 106 1.15 8.38 13.03
C TYR A 106 2.55 8.53 13.60
N LEU A 107 3.19 9.70 13.48
CA LEU A 107 4.48 9.94 14.13
C LEU A 107 4.45 9.72 15.66
N LYS A 108 3.31 9.99 16.32
CA LYS A 108 3.14 9.72 17.76
C LYS A 108 2.93 8.24 18.10
N LYS A 109 2.48 7.43 17.15
CA LYS A 109 2.16 6.00 17.34
C LYS A 109 3.12 5.07 16.57
N ALA A 110 4.21 5.61 16.02
CA ALA A 110 5.09 4.91 15.12
C ALA A 110 5.73 3.69 15.79
N LYS A 111 5.36 2.52 15.28
CA LYS A 111 6.07 1.26 15.51
C LYS A 111 6.65 0.80 14.18
N ILE A 112 7.92 0.43 14.19
CA ILE A 112 8.51 -0.33 13.08
C ILE A 112 7.85 -1.71 13.15
N GLY A 113 7.28 -2.18 12.05
CA GLY A 113 6.52 -3.42 12.06
C GLY A 113 6.25 -3.94 10.65
N GLN A 114 5.59 -5.09 10.61
CA GLN A 114 5.00 -5.64 9.40
C GLN A 114 3.48 -5.61 9.56
N ILE A 115 2.79 -5.38 8.46
CA ILE A 115 1.33 -5.44 8.41
C ILE A 115 0.89 -6.67 7.62
N SER A 116 -0.29 -7.17 7.93
CA SER A 116 -0.92 -8.25 7.17
C SER A 116 -2.22 -7.75 6.53
N PRO A 117 -2.52 -8.14 5.28
CA PRO A 117 -3.78 -7.78 4.64
C PRO A 117 -4.95 -8.41 5.40
N ILE A 118 -6.03 -7.63 5.61
CA ILE A 118 -7.26 -8.11 6.24
C ILE A 118 -8.21 -8.56 5.13
N TYR A 119 -8.48 -9.86 5.07
CA TYR A 119 -9.36 -10.43 4.04
C TYR A 119 -10.82 -10.38 4.48
N GLY A 120 -11.69 -9.97 3.55
CA GLY A 120 -13.14 -9.90 3.80
C GLY A 120 -13.90 -11.22 3.66
N GLY A 121 -13.21 -12.34 3.40
CA GLY A 121 -13.83 -13.65 3.22
C GLY A 121 -12.82 -14.79 3.38
N PRO A 122 -13.29 -16.02 3.63
CA PRO A 122 -12.44 -17.18 3.77
C PRO A 122 -11.66 -17.45 2.46
N PRO A 123 -10.43 -17.99 2.53
CA PRO A 123 -9.65 -18.32 1.36
C PRO A 123 -10.41 -19.35 0.51
N ASN A 124 -10.62 -19.03 -0.78
CA ASN A 124 -11.34 -19.90 -1.71
C ASN A 124 -10.38 -20.98 -2.22
N ILE A 125 -10.09 -21.97 -1.36
CA ILE A 125 -9.19 -23.08 -1.67
C ILE A 125 -9.98 -24.11 -2.49
N THR A 126 -9.53 -24.39 -3.71
CA THR A 126 -10.04 -25.51 -4.50
C THR A 126 -9.83 -26.80 -3.70
N LYS A 127 -10.90 -27.50 -3.32
CA LYS A 127 -10.77 -28.77 -2.57
C LYS A 127 -9.89 -29.73 -3.39
N SER A 128 -8.80 -30.20 -2.77
CA SER A 128 -7.89 -31.18 -3.38
C SER A 128 -8.70 -32.40 -3.84
N ASN A 129 -8.69 -32.68 -5.14
CA ASN A 129 -9.28 -33.89 -5.69
C ASN A 129 -8.31 -35.05 -5.40
N ARG A 130 -8.34 -35.56 -4.16
CA ARG A 130 -7.68 -36.82 -3.81
C ARG A 130 -8.42 -37.94 -4.52
N ARG A 131 -8.12 -38.16 -5.79
CA ARG A 131 -8.38 -39.44 -6.45
C ARG A 131 -7.52 -40.47 -5.72
N LYS A 132 -8.15 -41.25 -4.84
CA LYS A 132 -7.58 -42.47 -4.29
C LYS A 132 -7.30 -43.39 -5.47
N TYR A 133 -6.03 -43.73 -5.67
CA TYR A 133 -5.62 -44.90 -6.46
C TYR A 133 -5.64 -46.11 -5.53
#